data_AF-A0A5R2N255-F1
#
_entry.id   AF-A0A5R2N255-F1
#
_cell.length_a   1.000
_cell.length_b   1.000
_cell.length_c   1.000
_cell.angle_alpha   90.00
_cell.angle_beta   90.00
_cell.angle_gamma   90.00
#
_symmetry.space_group_name_H-M   'P 1'
#
loop_
_entity.id
_entity.type
_entity.pdbx_description
1 polymer ?
#
loop_
_entity_poly.entity_id
_entity_poly.type
_entity_poly.pdbx_seq_one_letter_code
_entity_poly.pdbx_strand_id
1 'polypeptide(L)'
;MKTDIFEAFGGGPFSGRSRLVATCLAMSLAFPQLAAADDYRLGSQDKLTIRIAEWQTVESTFRDWSSVNGQYTVGPAGTLSVPFVGELPAAGKTTAEIAAAIGEALQ
;
A
#
# COMPACT_ATOMS: atom_id res chain seq x y z
N MET A 1 -67.23 33.85 -22.17
CA MET A 1 -67.30 33.35 -20.77
C MET A 1 -67.55 31.86 -20.85
N LYS A 2 -66.52 31.02 -21.02
CA LYS A 2 -65.69 30.48 -19.93
C LYS A 2 -64.31 30.07 -20.51
N THR A 3 -63.30 30.27 -19.68
CA THR A 3 -61.85 30.26 -19.86
C THR A 3 -61.20 28.88 -20.04
N ASP A 4 -60.16 28.87 -20.89
CA ASP A 4 -58.86 28.17 -20.83
C ASP A 4 -58.79 26.68 -20.49
N ILE A 5 -57.89 25.94 -21.16
CA ILE A 5 -56.54 25.67 -20.61
C ILE A 5 -55.81 24.60 -21.46
N PHE A 6 -54.54 24.89 -21.78
CA PHE A 6 -53.52 24.03 -22.40
C PHE A 6 -53.59 23.74 -23.92
N GLU A 7 -53.11 24.73 -24.69
CA GLU A 7 -51.99 24.42 -25.59
C GLU A 7 -50.82 23.84 -24.79
N ALA A 8 -50.18 22.80 -25.32
CA ALA A 8 -48.72 22.66 -25.43
C ALA A 8 -48.34 21.16 -25.46
N PHE A 9 -47.95 20.67 -26.63
CA PHE A 9 -46.53 20.47 -26.95
C PHE A 9 -46.46 19.74 -28.29
N GLY A 10 -46.07 20.52 -29.30
CA GLY A 10 -45.65 20.02 -30.60
C GLY A 10 -44.43 19.11 -30.49
N GLY A 11 -44.28 18.28 -31.52
CA GLY A 11 -43.28 17.24 -31.61
C GLY A 11 -41.83 17.71 -31.65
N GLY A 12 -40.95 16.71 -31.58
CA GLY A 12 -39.54 16.83 -31.89
C GLY A 12 -38.87 15.45 -31.80
N PRO A 13 -38.29 14.92 -32.89
CA PRO A 13 -37.60 13.64 -32.87
C PRO A 13 -36.31 13.75 -32.05
N PHE A 14 -36.06 12.76 -31.19
CA PHE A 14 -34.83 12.67 -30.40
C PHE A 14 -33.61 12.59 -31.32
N SER A 15 -32.90 13.72 -31.42
CA SER A 15 -31.65 13.93 -32.14
C SER A 15 -30.55 12.96 -31.67
N GLY A 16 -29.98 12.21 -32.61
CA GLY A 16 -28.96 11.17 -32.40
C GLY A 16 -27.62 11.63 -31.80
N ARG A 17 -27.43 12.93 -31.51
CA ARG A 17 -26.22 13.45 -30.85
C ARG A 17 -26.19 13.15 -29.34
N SER A 18 -27.35 12.96 -28.70
CA SER A 18 -27.45 12.68 -27.26
C SER A 18 -27.01 11.26 -26.88
N ARG A 19 -27.22 10.28 -27.77
CA ARG A 19 -26.81 8.87 -27.54
C ARG A 19 -25.29 8.67 -27.58
N LEU A 20 -24.57 9.44 -28.40
CA LEU A 20 -23.11 9.32 -28.52
C LEU A 20 -22.38 9.80 -27.26
N VAL A 21 -22.83 10.89 -26.64
CA VAL A 21 -22.22 11.42 -25.40
C VAL A 21 -22.46 10.49 -24.21
N ALA A 22 -23.66 9.90 -24.11
CA ALA A 22 -23.99 8.95 -23.05
C ALA A 22 -23.17 7.65 -23.13
N THR A 23 -22.76 7.24 -24.33
CA THR A 23 -21.99 6.00 -24.54
C THR A 23 -20.52 6.17 -24.13
N CYS A 24 -19.92 7.35 -24.33
CA CYS A 24 -18.54 7.61 -23.91
C CYS A 24 -18.39 7.68 -22.38
N LEU A 25 -19.38 8.22 -21.66
CA LEU A 25 -19.35 8.29 -20.19
C LEU A 25 -19.50 6.91 -19.53
N ALA A 26 -20.23 5.99 -20.16
CA ALA A 26 -20.39 4.63 -19.67
C ALA A 26 -19.10 3.78 -19.85
N MET A 27 -18.29 4.05 -20.87
CA MET A 27 -17.03 3.33 -21.11
C MET A 27 -15.91 3.71 -20.13
N SER A 28 -15.91 4.92 -19.56
CA SER A 28 -14.90 5.32 -18.56
C SER A 28 -15.03 4.59 -17.21
N LEU A 29 -16.20 4.03 -16.90
CA LEU A 29 -16.45 3.29 -15.65
C LEU A 29 -16.13 1.79 -15.74
N ALA A 30 -15.85 1.27 -16.94
CA ALA A 30 -15.62 -0.15 -17.18
C ALA A 30 -14.16 -0.59 -17.00
N PHE A 31 -13.24 0.35 -16.70
CA PHE A 31 -11.86 0.00 -16.38
C PHE A 31 -11.74 -0.28 -14.88
N PRO A 32 -11.51 -1.53 -14.46
CA PRO A 32 -11.15 -1.79 -13.08
C PRO A 32 -9.84 -1.05 -12.80
N GLN A 33 -9.89 -0.02 -11.96
CA GLN A 33 -8.68 0.57 -11.40
C GLN A 33 -8.01 -0.52 -10.56
N LEU A 34 -6.92 -1.07 -11.08
CA LEU A 34 -6.05 -1.97 -10.34
C LEU A 34 -5.42 -1.12 -9.21
N ALA A 35 -6.07 -1.10 -8.05
CA ALA A 35 -5.53 -0.44 -6.87
C ALA A 35 -4.35 -1.28 -6.36
N ALA A 36 -3.14 -0.91 -6.77
CA ALA A 36 -1.95 -1.38 -6.10
C ALA A 36 -1.90 -0.69 -4.74
N ALA A 37 -2.02 -1.46 -3.66
CA ALA A 37 -1.72 -0.96 -2.33
C ALA A 37 -0.23 -0.66 -2.29
N ASP A 38 0.14 0.60 -2.05
CA ASP A 38 1.54 0.94 -1.79
C ASP A 38 1.96 0.27 -0.48
N ASP A 39 3.12 -0.37 -0.49
CA ASP A 39 3.63 -1.06 0.69
C ASP A 39 3.89 -0.05 1.80
N TYR A 40 3.58 -0.43 3.04
CA TYR A 40 3.80 0.45 4.17
C TYR A 40 5.29 0.79 4.32
N ARG A 41 5.56 2.10 4.39
CA ARG A 41 6.88 2.68 4.56
C ARG A 41 7.03 3.10 6.00
N LEU A 42 8.12 2.66 6.63
CA LEU A 42 8.39 2.92 8.04
C LEU A 42 8.58 4.42 8.28
N GLY A 43 7.95 4.94 9.32
CA GLY A 43 8.12 6.27 9.87
C GLY A 43 8.99 6.28 11.12
N SER A 44 9.36 7.49 11.56
CA SER A 44 9.94 7.67 12.89
C SER A 44 8.96 7.21 13.97
N GLN A 45 9.49 6.60 15.03
CA GLN A 45 8.73 6.05 16.17
C GLN A 45 7.92 4.77 15.88
N ASP A 46 8.01 4.22 14.66
CA ASP A 46 7.44 2.92 14.36
C ASP A 46 8.12 1.83 15.19
N LYS A 47 7.31 0.84 15.60
CA LYS A 47 7.79 -0.32 16.35
C LYS A 47 7.86 -1.55 15.47
N LEU A 48 9.03 -2.17 15.42
CA LEU A 48 9.28 -3.39 14.68
C LEU A 48 9.51 -4.54 15.67
N THR A 49 8.95 -5.70 15.36
CA THR A 49 9.34 -6.95 16.00
C THR A 49 10.29 -7.68 15.06
N ILE A 50 11.54 -7.85 15.47
CA ILE A 50 12.58 -8.50 14.68
C ILE A 50 12.84 -9.89 15.23
N ARG A 51 12.87 -10.87 14.31
CA ARG A 51 13.18 -12.26 14.60
C ARG A 51 14.16 -12.79 13.57
N ILE A 52 15.23 -13.39 14.06
CA ILE A 52 16.35 -13.95 13.32
C ILE A 52 16.50 -15.39 13.79
N ALA A 53 16.56 -16.28 12.81
CA ALA A 53 16.81 -17.69 13.01
C ALA A 53 17.84 -18.14 11.99
N GLU A 54 18.77 -18.98 12.44
CA GLU A 54 19.79 -19.57 11.61
C GLU A 54 19.52 -21.06 11.46
N TRP A 55 19.65 -21.58 10.25
CA TRP A 55 19.60 -23.02 10.02
C TRP A 55 20.94 -23.65 10.40
N GLN A 56 20.91 -24.60 11.33
CA GLN A 56 22.09 -25.39 11.69
C GLN A 56 22.04 -26.71 10.93
N THR A 57 22.89 -26.85 9.91
CA THR A 57 22.88 -28.04 9.03
C THR A 57 23.30 -29.31 9.76
N VAL A 58 24.19 -29.22 10.75
CA VAL A 58 24.72 -30.38 11.48
C VAL A 58 23.61 -31.03 12.32
N GLU A 59 22.88 -30.22 13.07
CA GLU A 59 21.80 -30.68 13.95
C GLU A 59 20.45 -30.77 13.23
N SER A 60 20.34 -30.23 12.00
CA SER A 60 19.06 -30.06 11.28
C SER A 60 18.00 -29.35 12.12
N THR A 61 18.43 -28.32 12.85
CA THR A 61 17.57 -27.53 13.74
C THR A 61 17.74 -26.04 13.48
N PHE A 62 16.74 -25.24 13.87
CA PHE A 62 16.84 -23.79 13.89
C PHE A 62 17.48 -23.33 15.19
N ARG A 63 18.54 -22.51 15.10
CA ARG A 63 19.06 -21.74 16.22
C ARG A 63 18.37 -20.39 16.23
N ASP A 64 17.64 -20.10 17.31
CA ASP A 64 17.05 -18.78 17.55
C ASP A 64 18.14 -17.83 18.10
N TRP A 65 18.26 -16.64 17.51
CA TRP A 65 19.25 -15.64 17.91
C TRP A 65 18.66 -14.71 18.98
N SER A 66 18.48 -15.24 20.19
CA SER A 66 17.82 -14.54 21.31
C SER A 66 18.46 -13.22 21.71
N SER A 67 19.76 -13.01 21.42
CA SER A 67 20.47 -11.75 21.70
C SER A 67 20.13 -10.62 20.71
N VAL A 68 19.57 -10.94 19.53
CA VAL A 68 19.17 -9.96 18.51
C VAL A 68 17.63 -9.90 18.39
N ASN A 69 16.93 -10.97 18.74
CA ASN A 69 15.47 -11.01 18.68
C ASN A 69 14.84 -10.05 19.69
N GLY A 70 13.87 -9.25 19.25
CA GLY A 70 13.27 -8.25 20.13
C GLY A 70 12.37 -7.24 19.44
N GLN A 71 11.88 -6.29 20.24
CA GLN A 71 11.17 -5.12 19.75
C GLN A 71 12.10 -3.93 19.64
N TYR A 72 12.06 -3.27 18.49
CA TYR A 72 12.88 -2.13 18.17
C TYR A 72 11.99 -0.97 17.77
N THR A 73 12.47 0.25 17.98
CA THR A 73 11.76 1.46 17.60
C THR A 73 12.62 2.26 16.64
N VAL A 74 12.04 2.72 15.53
CA VAL A 74 12.71 3.65 14.63
C VAL A 74 12.91 4.97 15.37
N GLY A 75 14.15 5.41 15.49
CA GLY A 75 14.52 6.66 16.14
C GLY A 75 13.95 7.88 15.42
N PRO A 76 13.99 9.06 16.08
CA PRO A 76 13.51 10.31 15.48
C PRO A 76 14.30 10.73 14.24
N ALA A 77 15.55 10.29 14.10
CA ALA A 77 16.37 10.50 12.90
C ALA A 77 16.03 9.52 11.75
N GLY A 78 15.05 8.62 11.94
CA GLY A 78 14.71 7.59 10.96
C GLY A 78 15.69 6.41 10.92
N THR A 79 16.54 6.26 11.95
CA THR A 79 17.48 5.14 12.08
C THR A 79 16.94 4.06 13.02
N LEU A 80 17.39 2.83 12.82
CA LEU A 80 17.11 1.68 13.68
C LEU A 80 18.44 1.13 14.19
N SER A 81 18.57 0.92 15.50
CA SER A 81 19.78 0.33 16.09
C SER A 81 19.54 -1.15 16.40
N VAL A 82 20.34 -2.03 15.79
CA VAL A 82 20.23 -3.49 15.94
C VAL A 82 21.57 -4.05 16.44
N PRO A 83 21.60 -4.95 17.44
CA PRO A 83 22.83 -5.57 17.93
C PRO A 83 23.65 -6.22 16.81
N PHE A 84 24.98 -6.07 16.88
CA PHE A 84 25.97 -6.52 15.89
C PHE A 84 25.91 -5.83 14.51
N VAL A 85 24.73 -5.39 14.07
CA VAL A 85 24.53 -4.63 12.82
C VAL A 85 24.88 -3.15 12.98
N GLY A 86 24.58 -2.55 14.14
CA GLY A 86 24.75 -1.12 14.40
C GLY A 86 23.51 -0.30 14.01
N GLU A 87 23.73 0.96 13.60
CA GLU A 87 22.66 1.82 13.10
C GLU A 87 22.42 1.62 11.60
N LEU A 88 21.15 1.46 11.22
CA LEU A 88 20.72 1.36 9.82
C LEU A 88 19.61 2.39 9.52
N PRO A 89 19.60 2.99 8.32
CA PRO A 89 18.50 3.85 7.90
C PRO A 89 17.24 3.01 7.68
N ALA A 90 16.13 3.44 8.30
CA ALA A 90 14.86 2.73 8.28
C ALA A 90 13.66 3.56 7.79
N ALA A 91 13.65 4.88 8.02
CA ALA A 91 12.58 5.73 7.52
C ALA A 91 12.47 5.64 5.99
N GLY A 92 11.24 5.49 5.48
CA GLY A 92 10.95 5.31 4.07
C GLY A 92 11.25 3.92 3.51
N LYS A 93 11.73 2.98 4.33
CA LYS A 93 11.90 1.57 3.93
C LYS A 93 10.69 0.73 4.31
N THR A 94 10.48 -0.38 3.61
CA THR A 94 9.55 -1.42 4.02
C THR A 94 10.21 -2.36 5.03
N THR A 95 9.42 -3.16 5.73
CA THR A 95 9.94 -4.21 6.63
C THR A 95 10.77 -5.26 5.88
N ALA A 96 10.47 -5.52 4.61
CA ALA A 96 11.25 -6.44 3.76
C ALA A 96 12.65 -5.90 3.45
N GLU A 97 12.76 -4.60 3.14
CA GLU A 97 14.05 -3.94 2.89
C GLU A 97 14.92 -3.92 4.17
N ILE A 98 14.30 -3.75 5.35
CA ILE A 98 14.99 -3.86 6.64
C ILE A 98 15.47 -5.29 6.90
N ALA A 99 14.61 -6.28 6.67
CA ALA A 99 14.97 -7.68 6.88
C ALA A 99 16.14 -8.11 5.99
N ALA A 100 16.16 -7.69 4.72
CA ALA A 100 17.27 -7.93 3.80
C ALA A 100 18.56 -7.29 4.31
N ALA A 101 18.53 -6.00 4.69
CA ALA A 101 19.71 -5.30 5.19
C ALA A 101 20.29 -5.91 6.47
N ILE A 102 19.43 -6.37 7.40
CA ILE A 102 19.87 -7.08 8.60
C ILE A 102 20.48 -8.44 8.24
N GLY A 103 19.86 -9.17 7.31
CA GLY A 103 20.38 -10.44 6.84
C GLY A 103 21.78 -10.32 6.23
N GLU A 104 21.99 -9.33 5.36
CA GLU A 104 23.30 -9.04 4.76
C GLU A 104 24.36 -8.67 5.81
N ALA A 105 23.98 -7.90 6.83
CA ALA A 105 24.92 -7.48 7.88
C ALA A 105 25.32 -8.58 8.87
N LEU A 106 24.61 -9.72 8.88
CA LEU A 106 24.82 -10.83 9.83
C LEU A 106 25.40 -12.09 9.18
N GLN A 107 25.62 -12.11 7.86
CA GLN A 107 26.32 -13.19 7.15
C GLN A 107 27.79 -13.31 7.59
#